data_AF-A0A4P9YC02-F1
#
_entry.id   AF-A0A4P9YC02-F1
#
_cell.length_a   1.000
_cell.length_b   1.000
_cell.length_c   1.000
_cell.angle_alpha   90.00
_cell.angle_beta   90.00
_cell.angle_gamma   90.00
#
_symmetry.space_group_name_H-M   'P 1'
#
loop_
_entity.id
_entity.type
_entity.pdbx_description
1 polymer ?
#
loop_
_entity_poly.entity_id
_entity_poly.type
_entity_poly.pdbx_seq_one_letter_code
_entity_poly.pdbx_strand_id
1 'polypeptide(L)'
;MNRHNSYEGLLMKGSIEIDVVGIKKGSNGRSCSEHEVCGNSLEINQILVCEYTIILSERTPRTLEEAVVVRTVVDGAPTCKVGYLKGDYKDLFKTMHGRLIQVTEIHEEGRFAHKCCGWLKAIVIK
;
A
#
# COMPACT_ATOMS: atom_id res chain seq x y z
N MET A 1 22.80 -2.76 15.08
CA MET A 1 22.90 -3.29 13.69
C MET A 1 21.85 -2.59 12.84
N ASN A 2 22.31 -1.77 11.89
CA ASN A 2 21.48 -0.91 11.04
C ASN A 2 20.66 -1.74 10.03
N ARG A 3 19.34 -1.80 10.22
CA ARG A 3 18.38 -2.37 9.27
C ARG A 3 18.28 -1.60 7.95
N HIS A 4 18.84 -0.40 7.87
CA HIS A 4 18.79 0.42 6.66
C HIS A 4 19.57 -0.19 5.49
N ASN A 5 20.61 -0.98 5.74
CA ASN A 5 21.46 -1.52 4.67
C ASN A 5 20.95 -2.84 4.06
N SER A 6 19.92 -3.47 4.63
CA SER A 6 19.42 -4.76 4.12
C SER A 6 18.45 -4.63 2.96
N TYR A 7 17.67 -3.54 2.89
CA TYR A 7 16.64 -3.39 1.87
C TYR A 7 17.17 -2.87 0.53
N GLU A 8 18.20 -2.01 0.55
CA GLU A 8 18.91 -1.60 -0.68
C GLU A 8 19.63 -2.77 -1.36
N GLY A 9 20.18 -3.71 -0.58
CA GLY A 9 20.74 -4.96 -1.11
C GLY A 9 19.68 -5.94 -1.63
N LEU A 10 18.48 -5.96 -1.05
CA LEU A 10 17.34 -6.78 -1.49
C LEU A 10 16.76 -6.31 -2.83
N LEU A 11 16.84 -5.00 -3.12
CA LEU A 11 16.45 -4.42 -4.43
C LEU A 11 17.19 -5.04 -5.62
N MET A 12 18.35 -5.67 -5.41
CA MET A 12 19.20 -6.19 -6.49
C MET A 12 19.20 -7.71 -6.69
N LYS A 13 18.55 -8.52 -5.84
CA LYS A 13 18.67 -10.00 -5.96
C LYS A 13 17.39 -10.85 -5.80
N GLY A 14 16.27 -10.31 -5.32
CA GLY A 14 15.01 -11.07 -5.14
C GLY A 14 13.76 -10.33 -5.63
N SER A 15 12.61 -11.01 -5.65
CA SER A 15 11.30 -10.33 -5.66
C SER A 15 11.07 -9.72 -4.29
N ILE A 16 10.78 -8.42 -4.21
CA ILE A 16 10.53 -7.74 -2.94
C ILE A 16 9.06 -7.97 -2.59
N GLU A 17 8.81 -8.66 -1.49
CA GLU A 17 7.49 -8.80 -0.91
C GLU A 17 7.18 -7.61 0.01
N ILE A 18 5.98 -7.07 -0.13
CA ILE A 18 5.47 -5.95 0.65
C ILE A 18 4.05 -6.22 1.14
N ASP A 19 3.70 -5.60 2.26
CA ASP A 19 2.34 -5.57 2.79
C ASP A 19 1.66 -4.22 2.49
N VAL A 20 0.43 -4.28 1.98
CA VAL A 20 -0.46 -3.12 1.81
C VAL A 20 -1.63 -3.25 2.79
N VAL A 21 -1.87 -2.20 3.56
CA VAL A 21 -2.83 -2.21 4.68
C VAL A 21 -4.00 -1.25 4.45
N GLY A 22 -5.11 -1.52 5.14
CA GLY A 22 -6.28 -0.64 5.19
C GLY A 22 -7.18 -0.76 3.96
N ILE A 23 -7.19 -1.92 3.30
CA ILE A 23 -7.94 -2.13 2.06
C ILE A 23 -9.46 -2.21 2.25
N LYS A 24 -9.93 -2.50 3.47
CA LYS A 24 -11.35 -2.54 3.85
C LYS A 24 -11.83 -1.24 4.53
N LYS A 25 -11.18 -0.09 4.29
CA LYS A 25 -11.55 1.19 4.93
C LYS A 25 -11.78 2.29 3.91
N GLY A 26 -12.99 2.86 3.86
CA GLY A 26 -13.37 3.90 2.87
C GLY A 26 -12.84 5.32 3.13
N SER A 27 -12.30 5.62 4.31
CA SER A 27 -11.81 6.97 4.66
C SER A 27 -10.48 7.35 3.97
N ASN A 28 -10.04 8.60 4.13
CA ASN A 28 -8.79 9.13 3.54
C ASN A 28 -8.69 8.98 2.01
N GLY A 29 -9.85 8.98 1.33
CA GLY A 29 -9.95 8.86 -0.13
C GLY A 29 -9.82 7.42 -0.64
N ARG A 30 -10.05 6.41 0.21
CA ARG A 30 -10.18 4.99 -0.18
C ARG A 30 -11.64 4.59 -0.51
N SER A 31 -12.43 5.57 -0.94
CA SER A 31 -13.80 5.44 -1.45
C SER A 31 -13.92 6.30 -2.71
N CYS A 32 -14.84 5.95 -3.60
CA CYS A 32 -15.14 6.71 -4.80
C CYS A 32 -16.66 6.67 -5.08
N SER A 33 -17.09 7.28 -6.20
CA SER A 33 -18.50 7.28 -6.60
C SER A 33 -19.07 5.88 -6.84
N GLU A 34 -18.23 4.91 -7.17
CA GLU A 34 -18.62 3.53 -7.48
C GLU A 34 -18.45 2.57 -6.29
N HIS A 35 -17.56 2.91 -5.34
CA HIS A 35 -17.19 2.02 -4.26
C HIS A 35 -17.24 2.74 -2.91
N GLU A 36 -18.03 2.22 -1.97
CA GLU A 36 -17.98 2.63 -0.56
C GLU A 36 -16.59 2.36 0.04
N VAL A 37 -15.95 1.29 -0.40
CA VAL A 37 -14.57 0.94 -0.06
C VAL A 37 -13.87 0.40 -1.30
N CYS A 38 -12.96 1.19 -1.88
CA CYS A 38 -12.31 0.83 -3.14
C CYS A 38 -11.51 -0.48 -3.06
N GLY A 39 -10.92 -0.81 -1.91
CA GLY A 39 -10.14 -2.05 -1.79
C GLY A 39 -10.99 -3.33 -1.79
N ASN A 40 -12.32 -3.23 -1.83
CA ASN A 40 -13.19 -4.40 -2.05
C ASN A 40 -13.15 -4.91 -3.49
N SER A 41 -12.74 -4.09 -4.46
CA SER A 41 -12.64 -4.49 -5.87
C SER A 41 -11.29 -5.14 -6.22
N LEU A 42 -10.50 -5.52 -5.22
CA LEU A 42 -9.16 -6.06 -5.42
C LEU A 42 -9.20 -7.56 -5.72
N GLU A 43 -8.34 -7.99 -6.65
CA GLU A 43 -8.24 -9.38 -7.08
C GLU A 43 -6.78 -9.88 -6.98
N ILE A 44 -6.61 -11.20 -6.81
CA ILE A 44 -5.30 -11.85 -6.88
C ILE A 44 -4.74 -11.68 -8.30
N ASN A 45 -3.42 -11.49 -8.40
CA ASN A 45 -2.67 -11.18 -9.63
C ASN A 45 -2.92 -9.80 -10.23
N GLN A 46 -3.78 -8.97 -9.62
CA GLN A 46 -4.01 -7.60 -10.08
C GLN A 46 -2.74 -6.74 -9.95
N ILE A 47 -2.51 -5.87 -10.93
CA ILE A 47 -1.41 -4.90 -10.93
C ILE A 47 -1.89 -3.60 -10.31
N LEU A 48 -1.13 -3.11 -9.33
CA LEU A 48 -1.35 -1.85 -8.63
C LEU A 48 -0.11 -0.96 -8.75
N VAL A 49 -0.28 0.33 -8.45
CA VAL A 49 0.81 1.30 -8.46
C VAL A 49 0.97 1.96 -7.09
N CYS A 50 2.22 2.14 -6.68
CA CYS A 50 2.60 2.85 -5.47
C CYS A 50 2.87 4.33 -5.77
N GLU A 51 2.30 5.24 -4.97
CA GLU A 51 2.48 6.68 -5.11
C GLU A 51 2.85 7.27 -3.73
N TYR A 52 4.08 7.76 -3.60
CA TYR A 52 4.49 8.56 -2.45
C TYR A 52 3.66 9.85 -2.30
N THR A 53 3.20 10.13 -1.08
CA THR A 53 2.34 11.28 -0.76
C THR A 53 2.44 11.68 0.71
N ILE A 54 1.74 12.74 1.10
CA ILE A 54 1.55 13.16 2.49
C ILE A 54 0.06 13.00 2.84
N ILE A 55 -0.24 12.40 3.98
CA ILE A 55 -1.61 12.24 4.48
C ILE A 55 -1.81 12.94 5.81
N LEU A 56 -3.06 13.31 6.10
CA LEU A 56 -3.50 13.63 7.45
C LEU A 56 -3.80 12.31 8.19
N SER A 57 -3.01 12.06 9.23
CA SER A 57 -3.16 10.91 10.11
C SER A 57 -4.52 10.91 10.80
N GLU A 58 -5.12 9.73 10.91
CA GLU A 58 -6.33 9.54 11.72
C GLU A 58 -6.01 9.25 13.19
N ARG A 59 -4.72 9.27 13.57
CA ARG A 59 -4.29 9.23 14.96
C ARG A 59 -4.69 10.54 15.66
N THR A 60 -4.82 10.47 16.98
CA THR A 60 -5.07 11.66 17.82
C THR A 60 -3.80 11.96 18.62
N PRO A 61 -3.23 13.18 18.54
CA PRO A 61 -3.65 14.31 17.70
C PRO A 61 -3.42 14.02 16.21
N ARG A 62 -4.20 14.68 15.33
CA ARG A 62 -4.04 14.55 13.88
C ARG A 62 -2.77 15.27 13.44
N THR A 63 -1.91 14.58 12.70
CA THR A 63 -0.63 15.11 12.19
C THR A 63 -0.47 14.79 10.71
N LEU A 64 0.33 15.58 9.98
CA LEU A 64 0.76 15.22 8.64
C LEU A 64 1.85 14.15 8.70
N GLU A 65 1.74 13.15 7.84
CA GLU A 65 2.67 12.02 7.78
C GLU A 65 2.98 11.65 6.33
N GLU A 66 4.24 11.28 6.05
CA GLU A 66 4.63 10.66 4.79
C GLU A 66 3.96 9.29 4.67
N ALA A 67 3.51 8.94 3.46
CA ALA A 67 2.90 7.65 3.18
C ALA A 67 3.14 7.25 1.71
N VAL A 68 2.95 5.98 1.40
CA VAL A 68 2.79 5.52 0.02
C VAL A 68 1.37 5.00 -0.14
N VAL A 69 0.59 5.68 -0.97
CA VAL A 69 -0.74 5.21 -1.36
C VAL A 69 -0.59 4.14 -2.43
N VAL A 70 -1.44 3.12 -2.36
CA VAL A 70 -1.57 2.10 -3.41
C VAL A 70 -2.86 2.35 -4.17
N ARG A 71 -2.77 2.32 -5.50
CA ARG A 71 -3.91 2.58 -6.39
C ARG A 71 -4.08 1.47 -7.41
N THR A 72 -5.33 1.26 -7.82
CA THR A 72 -5.64 0.47 -9.02
C THR A 72 -5.12 1.17 -10.26
N VAL A 73 -4.81 0.39 -11.29
CA VAL A 73 -4.44 0.89 -12.61
C VAL A 73 -5.48 0.42 -13.62
N VAL A 74 -6.05 1.36 -14.38
CA VAL A 74 -6.99 1.08 -15.47
C VAL A 74 -6.48 1.84 -16.69
N ASP A 75 -6.35 1.17 -17.83
CA ASP A 75 -5.83 1.74 -19.09
C ASP A 75 -4.51 2.51 -18.92
N GLY A 76 -3.62 1.99 -18.06
CA GLY A 76 -2.31 2.60 -17.78
C GLY A 76 -2.35 3.81 -16.84
N ALA A 77 -3.52 4.21 -16.33
CA ALA A 77 -3.67 5.34 -15.42
C ALA A 77 -4.00 4.89 -13.99
N PRO A 78 -3.38 5.49 -12.95
CA PRO A 78 -3.79 5.27 -11.57
C PRO A 78 -5.21 5.80 -11.32
N THR A 79 -6.08 4.98 -10.73
CA THR A 79 -7.47 5.35 -10.45
C THR A 79 -7.75 5.37 -8.94
N CYS A 80 -8.49 4.37 -8.45
CA CYS A 80 -8.93 4.29 -7.07
C CYS A 80 -7.76 4.10 -6.12
N LYS A 81 -7.70 4.91 -5.06
CA LYS A 81 -6.84 4.63 -3.91
C LYS A 81 -7.46 3.47 -3.14
N VAL A 82 -6.71 2.40 -2.93
CA VAL A 82 -7.20 1.16 -2.31
C VAL A 82 -6.60 0.89 -0.96
N GLY A 83 -5.38 1.36 -0.70
CA GLY A 83 -4.66 1.06 0.52
C GLY A 83 -3.40 1.88 0.66
N TYR A 84 -2.59 1.51 1.64
CA TYR A 84 -1.34 2.17 1.96
C TYR A 84 -0.25 1.14 2.18
N LEU A 85 0.96 1.41 1.73
CA LEU A 85 2.12 0.62 2.12
C LEU A 85 2.26 0.64 3.64
N LYS A 86 2.52 -0.52 4.23
CA LYS A 86 2.68 -0.62 5.69
C LYS A 86 3.77 0.33 6.19
N GLY A 87 3.51 0.99 7.32
CA GLY A 87 4.40 1.98 7.93
C GLY A 87 5.81 1.47 8.23
N ASP A 88 5.97 0.16 8.44
CA ASP A 88 7.26 -0.49 8.68
C ASP A 88 8.24 -0.31 7.50
N TYR A 89 7.73 -0.01 6.31
CA TYR A 89 8.53 0.23 5.10
C TYR A 89 8.85 1.72 4.88
N LYS A 90 8.78 2.57 5.92
CA LYS A 90 8.98 4.03 5.79
C LYS A 90 10.25 4.42 5.03
N ASP A 91 11.34 3.70 5.25
CA ASP A 91 12.63 3.95 4.58
C ASP A 91 12.56 3.73 3.06
N LEU A 92 11.61 2.93 2.59
CA LEU A 92 11.36 2.63 1.18
C LEU A 92 10.33 3.55 0.55
N PHE A 93 9.68 4.45 1.29
CA PHE A 93 8.54 5.20 0.78
C PHE A 93 8.85 5.99 -0.49
N LYS A 94 10.01 6.65 -0.53
CA LYS A 94 10.43 7.43 -1.70
C LYS A 94 10.79 6.52 -2.89
N THR A 95 11.42 5.38 -2.65
CA THR A 95 11.84 4.44 -3.72
C THR A 95 10.67 3.65 -4.29
N MET A 96 9.58 3.53 -3.54
CA MET A 96 8.35 2.89 -3.96
C MET A 96 7.47 3.75 -4.86
N HIS A 97 7.67 5.08 -4.92
CA HIS A 97 6.90 5.92 -5.83
C HIS A 97 7.08 5.48 -7.29
N GLY A 98 5.97 5.31 -8.01
CA GLY A 98 5.94 4.86 -9.40
C GLY A 98 6.15 3.37 -9.59
N ARG A 99 6.40 2.59 -8.53
CA ARG A 99 6.60 1.14 -8.65
C ARG A 99 5.27 0.41 -8.85
N LEU A 100 5.29 -0.57 -9.74
CA LEU A 100 4.19 -1.50 -9.93
C LEU A 100 4.36 -2.70 -9.00
N ILE A 101 3.24 -3.17 -8.48
CA ILE A 101 3.18 -4.30 -7.56
C ILE A 101 2.08 -5.25 -8.02
N GLN A 102 2.28 -6.55 -7.83
CA GLN A 102 1.29 -7.57 -8.15
C GLN A 102 0.74 -8.19 -6.87
N VAL A 103 -0.57 -8.21 -6.70
CA VAL A 103 -1.25 -8.80 -5.55
C VAL A 103 -1.05 -10.32 -5.56
N THR A 104 -0.57 -10.87 -4.45
CA THR A 104 -0.35 -12.32 -4.28
C THR A 104 -1.31 -12.96 -3.28
N GLU A 105 -1.72 -12.22 -2.25
CA GLU A 105 -2.65 -12.69 -1.22
C GLU A 105 -3.53 -11.53 -0.75
N ILE A 106 -4.82 -11.78 -0.47
CA ILE A 106 -5.75 -10.80 0.13
C ILE A 106 -6.30 -11.38 1.43
N HIS A 107 -6.31 -10.56 2.48
CA HIS A 107 -6.74 -10.94 3.82
C HIS A 107 -7.75 -9.92 4.34
N GLU A 108 -8.95 -10.39 4.69
CA GLU A 108 -10.03 -9.51 5.14
C GLU A 108 -9.88 -9.11 6.61
N GLU A 109 -9.28 -9.98 7.42
CA GLU A 109 -9.09 -9.77 8.84
C GLU A 109 -7.78 -9.02 9.16
N GLY A 110 -7.83 -8.18 10.18
CA GLY A 110 -6.69 -7.39 10.63
C GLY A 110 -5.65 -8.24 11.37
N ARG A 111 -4.53 -8.56 10.73
CA ARG A 111 -3.40 -9.27 11.37
C ARG A 111 -2.52 -8.36 12.24
N PHE A 112 -2.51 -7.07 11.98
CA PHE A 112 -1.59 -6.14 12.63
C PHE A 112 -2.25 -5.46 13.82
N ALA A 113 -1.52 -5.40 14.94
CA ALA A 113 -1.94 -4.72 16.15
C ALA A 113 -2.34 -3.27 15.80
N HIS A 114 -3.61 -2.94 16.06
CA HIS A 114 -4.30 -1.70 15.68
C HIS A 114 -4.87 -1.66 14.25
N LYS A 115 -6.20 -1.84 14.16
CA LYS A 115 -7.07 -1.21 13.15
C LYS A 115 -6.70 -1.40 11.67
N CYS A 116 -6.16 -2.56 11.28
CA CYS A 116 -6.05 -2.88 9.86
C CYS A 116 -7.36 -3.48 9.39
N CYS A 117 -8.23 -2.64 8.82
CA CYS A 117 -9.41 -3.10 8.10
C CYS A 117 -8.90 -3.79 6.82
N GLY A 118 -8.57 -5.07 6.88
CA GLY A 118 -7.96 -5.85 5.79
C GLY A 118 -6.55 -5.44 5.37
N TRP A 119 -5.85 -6.35 4.70
CA TRP A 119 -4.52 -6.16 4.12
C TRP A 119 -4.28 -7.13 2.96
N LEU A 120 -3.25 -6.87 2.17
CA LEU A 120 -2.81 -7.78 1.11
C LEU A 120 -1.29 -7.88 1.11
N LYS A 121 -0.80 -8.99 0.54
CA LYS A 121 0.60 -9.12 0.12
C LYS A 121 0.73 -8.81 -1.35
N ALA A 122 1.85 -8.21 -1.70
CA ALA A 122 2.22 -8.00 -3.09
C ALA A 122 3.71 -8.19 -3.31
N ILE A 123 4.07 -8.51 -4.54
CA ILE A 123 5.46 -8.50 -5.01
C ILE A 123 5.71 -7.25 -5.85
N VAL A 124 6.85 -6.60 -5.65
CA VAL A 124 7.29 -5.49 -6.52
C VAL A 124 7.76 -6.06 -7.86
N ILE A 125 7.19 -5.55 -8.95
CA ILE A 125 7.54 -5.93 -10.31
C ILE A 125 8.86 -5.26 -10.69
N LYS A 126 9.76 -6.03 -11.32
CA LYS A 126 11.09 -5.56 -11.75
C LYS A 126 11.02 -4.79 -13.07
#